data_AF-W4JPB9-F1
#
_entry.id   AF-W4JPB9-F1
#
_cell.length_a   1.000
_cell.length_b   1.000
_cell.length_c   1.000
_cell.angle_alpha   90.00
_cell.angle_beta   90.00
_cell.angle_gamma   90.00
#
_symmetry.space_group_name_H-M   'P 1'
#
loop_
_entity.id
_entity.type
_entity.pdbx_description
1 polymer ?
#
loop_
_entity_poly.entity_id
_entity_poly.type
_entity_poly.pdbx_seq_one_letter_code
_entity_poly.pdbx_strand_id
1 'polypeptide(L)'
;MPAISLPSVPHWTPAPPTNADLEWAELETIDLAKARSPEGRAEWAIKVRDAMHKQGFLYVVNHGLEKQQAERIFDIAAVPFLQVQPEEKKLYEAKIKETGTFMGYKPLQYWVSILLMWVSHDT
;
A
#
# COMPACT_ATOMS: atom_id res chain seq x y z
N MET A 1 24.64 -24.86 9.71
CA MET A 1 23.61 -24.62 8.68
C MET A 1 24.14 -23.57 7.72
N PRO A 2 24.05 -23.74 6.39
CA PRO A 2 24.45 -22.68 5.46
C PRO A 2 23.59 -21.43 5.72
N ALA A 3 24.21 -20.25 5.70
CA ALA A 3 23.51 -18.98 5.86
C ALA A 3 22.53 -18.79 4.68
N ILE A 4 21.33 -18.29 4.97
CA ILE A 4 20.35 -17.93 3.94
C ILE A 4 20.90 -16.71 3.18
N SER A 5 21.31 -16.90 1.92
CA SER A 5 21.65 -15.78 1.03
C SER A 5 20.36 -15.26 0.38
N LEU A 6 19.98 -14.04 0.71
CA LEU A 6 18.85 -13.38 0.03
C LEU A 6 19.26 -12.98 -1.38
N PRO A 7 18.38 -13.13 -2.40
CA PRO A 7 18.64 -12.61 -3.73
C PRO A 7 18.91 -11.10 -3.67
N SER A 8 19.93 -10.64 -4.40
CA SER A 8 20.21 -9.22 -4.54
C SER A 8 19.09 -8.55 -5.35
N VAL A 9 18.64 -7.38 -4.90
CA VAL A 9 17.80 -6.48 -5.70
C VAL A 9 18.36 -5.06 -5.57
N PRO A 10 18.10 -4.17 -6.54
CA PRO A 10 18.41 -2.76 -6.39
C PRO A 10 17.63 -2.11 -5.25
N HIS A 11 18.30 -1.20 -4.53
CA HIS A 11 17.66 -0.39 -3.52
C HIS A 11 16.74 0.64 -4.16
N TRP A 12 15.49 0.70 -3.69
CA TRP A 12 14.53 1.72 -4.06
C TRP A 12 14.61 2.89 -3.10
N THR A 13 14.78 4.10 -3.64
CA THR A 13 14.82 5.33 -2.84
C THR A 13 13.49 6.07 -2.94
N PRO A 14 12.81 6.37 -1.81
CA PRO A 14 11.59 7.15 -1.83
C PRO A 14 11.84 8.58 -2.33
N ALA A 15 10.79 9.19 -2.89
CA ALA A 15 10.83 10.60 -3.23
C ALA A 15 11.09 11.45 -1.98
N PRO A 16 11.82 12.59 -2.11
CA PRO A 16 12.04 13.48 -0.99
C PRO A 16 10.71 14.04 -0.45
N PRO A 17 10.65 14.39 0.84
CA PRO A 17 9.48 15.04 1.41
C PRO A 17 9.17 16.35 0.69
N THR A 18 7.90 16.75 0.70
CA THR A 18 7.50 18.06 0.16
C THR A 18 8.11 19.19 0.98
N ASN A 19 8.49 20.28 0.30
CA ASN A 19 8.93 21.53 0.95
C ASN A 19 7.79 22.56 1.05
N ALA A 20 6.58 22.21 0.60
CA ALA A 20 5.43 23.08 0.70
C ALA A 20 4.96 23.16 2.16
N ASP A 21 4.59 24.37 2.60
CA ASP A 21 3.91 24.58 3.87
C ASP A 21 2.43 24.22 3.69
N LEU A 22 1.99 23.17 4.37
CA LEU A 22 0.67 22.58 4.22
C LEU A 22 0.03 22.39 5.60
N GLU A 23 -1.26 22.70 5.71
CA GLU A 23 -2.03 22.31 6.88
C GLU A 23 -2.36 20.82 6.81
N TRP A 24 -1.53 20.01 7.47
CA TRP A 24 -1.70 18.57 7.55
C TRP A 24 -2.88 18.19 8.44
N ALA A 25 -3.58 17.11 8.06
CA ALA A 25 -4.60 16.55 8.93
C ALA A 25 -3.97 15.97 10.21
N GLU A 26 -4.55 16.29 11.36
CA GLU A 26 -4.17 15.68 12.63
C GLU A 26 -4.75 14.27 12.72
N LEU A 27 -3.88 13.27 12.50
CA LEU A 27 -4.24 11.86 12.60
C LEU A 27 -3.79 11.28 13.94
N GLU A 28 -4.65 10.49 14.56
CA GLU A 28 -4.32 9.76 15.78
C GLU A 28 -3.17 8.77 15.51
N THR A 29 -2.18 8.75 16.40
CA THR A 29 -1.07 7.78 16.34
C THR A 29 -1.26 6.72 17.40
N ILE A 30 -1.36 5.49 16.93
CA ILE A 30 -1.69 4.34 17.75
C ILE A 30 -0.42 3.50 18.00
N ASP A 31 -0.07 3.35 19.28
CA ASP A 31 1.09 2.55 19.72
C ASP A 31 0.66 1.10 20.05
N LEU A 32 1.10 0.14 19.24
CA LEU A 32 0.78 -1.29 19.44
C LEU A 32 1.47 -1.91 20.65
N ALA A 33 2.58 -1.34 21.14
CA ALA A 33 3.24 -1.85 22.33
C ALA A 33 2.36 -1.69 23.59
N LYS A 34 1.48 -0.68 23.60
CA LYS A 34 0.54 -0.41 24.70
C LYS A 34 -0.68 -1.32 24.69
N ALA A 35 -0.99 -1.98 23.57
CA ALA A 35 -2.13 -2.89 23.44
C ALA A 35 -1.86 -4.31 24.03
N ARG A 36 -0.77 -4.49 24.79
CA ARG A 36 -0.41 -5.78 25.37
C ARG A 36 -1.24 -6.16 26.60
N SER A 37 -1.77 -5.19 27.34
CA SER A 37 -2.69 -5.43 28.47
C SER A 37 -4.17 -5.33 28.05
N PRO A 38 -5.10 -5.97 28.79
CA PRO A 38 -6.54 -5.80 28.58
C PRO A 38 -6.99 -4.33 28.67
N GLU A 39 -6.46 -3.58 29.62
CA GLU A 39 -6.80 -2.16 29.84
C GLU A 39 -6.31 -1.32 28.67
N GLY A 40 -5.08 -1.57 28.23
CA GLY A 40 -4.48 -0.91 27.07
C GLY A 40 -5.28 -1.18 25.80
N ARG A 41 -5.80 -2.40 25.59
CA ARG A 41 -6.70 -2.74 24.48
C ARG A 41 -8.06 -2.04 24.55
N ALA A 42 -8.63 -1.89 25.75
CA ALA A 42 -9.91 -1.21 25.92
C ALA A 42 -9.81 0.28 25.55
N GLU A 43 -8.74 0.97 26.02
CA GLU A 43 -8.45 2.35 25.61
C GLU A 43 -8.21 2.43 24.09
N TRP A 44 -7.47 1.46 23.54
CA TRP A 44 -7.18 1.35 22.11
C TRP A 44 -8.44 1.28 21.26
N ALA A 45 -9.39 0.44 21.64
CA ALA A 45 -10.62 0.23 20.88
C ALA A 45 -11.41 1.54 20.73
N ILE A 46 -11.43 2.38 21.78
CA ILE A 46 -12.07 3.69 21.76
C ILE A 46 -11.34 4.63 20.81
N LYS A 47 -10.01 4.72 20.91
CA LYS A 47 -9.20 5.61 20.05
C LYS A 47 -9.29 5.24 18.57
N VAL A 48 -9.15 3.96 18.24
CA VAL A 48 -9.26 3.46 16.87
C VAL A 48 -10.66 3.70 16.32
N ARG A 49 -11.70 3.39 17.09
CA ARG A 49 -13.09 3.68 16.72
C ARG A 49 -13.26 5.16 16.38
N ASP A 50 -12.83 6.05 17.27
CA ASP A 50 -13.02 7.49 17.10
C ASP A 50 -12.22 8.04 15.90
N ALA A 51 -10.97 7.60 15.72
CA ALA A 51 -10.15 7.99 14.57
C ALA A 51 -10.77 7.54 13.25
N MET A 52 -11.29 6.30 13.19
CA MET A 52 -11.98 5.79 12.02
C MET A 52 -13.30 6.52 11.73
N HIS A 53 -14.03 6.97 12.74
CA HIS A 53 -15.27 7.73 12.53
C HIS A 53 -15.03 9.19 12.16
N LYS A 54 -13.96 9.82 12.66
CA LYS A 54 -13.70 11.25 12.46
C LYS A 54 -12.83 11.51 11.25
N GLN A 55 -11.65 10.89 11.17
CA GLN A 55 -10.69 11.10 10.10
C GLN A 55 -10.73 10.00 9.04
N GLY A 56 -11.09 8.76 9.43
CA GLY A 56 -11.01 7.58 8.57
C GLY A 56 -9.59 7.04 8.39
N PHE A 57 -8.59 7.66 9.03
CA PHE A 57 -7.18 7.31 8.97
C PHE A 57 -6.53 7.45 10.34
N LEU A 58 -5.45 6.69 10.55
CA LEU A 58 -4.60 6.72 11.74
C LEU A 58 -3.19 6.23 11.38
N TYR A 59 -2.21 6.57 12.22
CA TYR A 59 -0.88 5.97 12.16
C TYR A 59 -0.77 4.82 13.16
N VAL A 60 0.05 3.82 12.83
CA VAL A 60 0.39 2.74 13.77
C VAL A 60 1.91 2.73 13.95
N VAL A 61 2.35 2.69 15.20
CA VAL A 61 3.77 2.57 15.58
C VAL A 61 3.98 1.34 16.46
N ASN A 62 5.24 0.90 16.58
CA ASN A 62 5.63 -0.28 17.36
C ASN A 62 4.89 -1.57 16.95
N HIS A 63 4.58 -1.70 15.65
CA HIS A 63 3.94 -2.89 15.07
C HIS A 63 4.89 -4.10 14.93
N GLY A 64 6.18 -3.93 15.22
CA GLY A 64 7.18 -5.01 15.20
C GLY A 64 7.84 -5.27 13.84
N LEU A 65 7.55 -4.45 12.82
CA LEU A 65 8.28 -4.49 11.55
C LEU A 65 9.43 -3.48 11.62
N GLU A 66 10.65 -3.94 11.40
CA GLU A 66 11.83 -3.09 11.39
C GLU A 66 11.93 -2.29 10.08
N LYS A 67 12.58 -1.13 10.15
CA LYS A 67 12.78 -0.25 8.98
C LYS A 67 13.44 -0.99 7.81
N GLN A 68 14.46 -1.81 8.07
CA GLN A 68 15.18 -2.57 7.04
C GLN A 68 14.29 -3.61 6.34
N GLN A 69 13.33 -4.20 7.08
CA GLN A 69 12.37 -5.15 6.50
C GLN A 69 11.38 -4.41 5.59
N ALA A 70 10.92 -3.23 6.00
CA ALA A 70 10.06 -2.39 5.17
C ALA A 70 10.79 -1.92 3.90
N GLU A 71 12.03 -1.43 4.02
CA GLU A 71 12.87 -1.04 2.89
C GLU A 71 13.06 -2.20 1.91
N ARG A 72 13.34 -3.41 2.42
CA ARG A 72 13.47 -4.60 1.58
C ARG A 72 12.18 -4.91 0.81
N ILE A 73 11.00 -4.73 1.41
CA ILE A 73 9.70 -4.92 0.73
C ILE A 73 9.57 -3.94 -0.44
N PHE A 74 9.93 -2.67 -0.24
CA PHE A 74 9.91 -1.68 -1.32
C PHE A 74 10.91 -1.99 -2.42
N ASP A 75 12.13 -2.43 -2.06
CA ASP A 75 13.14 -2.85 -3.02
C ASP A 75 12.62 -3.99 -3.93
N ILE A 76 11.94 -5.00 -3.35
CA ILE A 76 11.31 -6.10 -4.10
C ILE A 76 10.16 -5.56 -4.96
N ALA A 77 9.26 -4.78 -4.36
CA ALA A 77 8.07 -4.27 -5.02
C ALA A 77 8.41 -3.35 -6.19
N ALA A 78 9.58 -2.70 -6.18
CA ALA A 78 10.05 -1.87 -7.27
C ALA A 78 10.52 -2.67 -8.50
N VAL A 79 10.94 -3.93 -8.34
CA VAL A 79 11.51 -4.74 -9.44
C VAL A 79 10.56 -4.83 -10.66
N PRO A 80 9.27 -5.20 -10.53
CA PRO A 80 8.37 -5.26 -11.67
C PRO A 80 8.21 -3.92 -12.42
N PHE A 81 8.38 -2.80 -11.72
CA PHE A 81 8.20 -1.48 -12.32
C PHE A 81 9.47 -0.94 -12.96
N LEU A 82 10.64 -1.22 -12.37
CA LEU A 82 11.92 -0.64 -12.80
C LEU A 82 12.72 -1.53 -13.75
N GLN A 83 12.54 -2.85 -13.69
CA GLN A 83 13.44 -3.80 -14.36
C GLN A 83 12.73 -4.79 -15.29
N VAL A 84 11.42 -4.98 -15.14
CA VAL A 84 10.65 -5.94 -15.95
C VAL A 84 9.98 -5.22 -17.12
N GLN A 85 10.08 -5.81 -18.32
CA GLN A 85 9.47 -5.26 -19.52
C GLN A 85 7.92 -5.39 -19.51
N PRO A 86 7.18 -4.50 -20.18
CA PRO A 86 5.71 -4.57 -20.25
C PRO A 86 5.16 -5.91 -20.73
N GLU A 87 5.82 -6.54 -21.70
CA GLU A 87 5.39 -7.81 -22.31
C GLU A 87 5.40 -8.94 -21.29
N GLU A 88 6.44 -9.00 -20.44
CA GLU A 88 6.55 -9.99 -19.39
C GLU A 88 5.52 -9.75 -18.28
N LYS A 89 5.30 -8.48 -17.88
CA LYS A 89 4.24 -8.12 -16.92
C LYS A 89 2.85 -8.57 -17.37
N LYS A 90 2.57 -8.52 -18.68
CA LYS A 90 1.30 -8.94 -19.26
C LYS A 90 1.02 -10.44 -19.10
N LEU A 91 2.04 -11.28 -19.02
CA LEU A 91 1.87 -12.72 -18.74
C LEU A 91 1.23 -12.98 -17.37
N TYR A 92 1.39 -12.02 -16.45
CA TYR A 92 0.85 -12.07 -15.10
C TYR A 92 -0.40 -11.19 -14.93
N GLU A 93 -1.04 -10.77 -16.02
CA GLU A 93 -2.23 -9.91 -15.96
C GLU A 93 -3.36 -10.57 -15.15
N ALA A 94 -3.91 -9.81 -14.20
CA ALA A 94 -5.04 -10.25 -13.40
C ALA A 94 -6.30 -10.34 -14.28
N LYS A 95 -6.93 -11.51 -14.31
CA LYS A 95 -8.15 -11.80 -15.08
C LYS A 95 -9.42 -11.21 -14.44
N ILE A 96 -9.37 -9.94 -14.04
CA ILE A 96 -10.39 -9.31 -13.19
C ILE A 96 -11.75 -9.30 -13.89
N LYS A 97 -11.80 -8.97 -15.19
CA LYS A 97 -13.07 -8.88 -15.95
C LYS A 97 -13.64 -10.25 -16.32
N GLU A 98 -12.79 -11.26 -16.44
CA GLU A 98 -13.18 -12.61 -16.89
C GLU A 98 -13.61 -13.50 -15.72
N THR A 99 -12.85 -13.47 -14.62
CA THR A 99 -13.04 -14.40 -13.50
C THR A 99 -13.30 -13.70 -12.17
N GLY A 100 -13.20 -12.37 -12.11
CA GLY A 100 -13.33 -11.60 -10.87
C GLY A 100 -12.12 -11.70 -9.94
N THR A 101 -11.01 -12.34 -10.36
CA THR A 101 -9.80 -12.43 -9.53
C THR A 101 -8.99 -11.14 -9.57
N PHE A 102 -8.61 -10.62 -8.40
CA PHE A 102 -7.76 -9.43 -8.24
C PHE A 102 -6.28 -9.80 -7.99
N MET A 103 -5.91 -11.06 -8.26
CA MET A 103 -4.54 -11.53 -8.16
C MET A 103 -3.83 -11.38 -9.50
N GLY A 104 -2.72 -10.64 -9.53
CA GLY A 104 -1.88 -10.43 -10.70
C GLY A 104 -1.60 -8.96 -11.01
N TYR A 105 -0.92 -8.72 -12.12
CA TYR A 105 -0.63 -7.39 -12.65
C TYR A 105 -1.89 -6.72 -13.18
N LYS A 106 -2.14 -5.47 -12.77
CA LYS A 106 -3.23 -4.64 -13.32
C LYS A 106 -2.63 -3.53 -14.19
N PRO A 107 -2.86 -3.53 -15.51
CA PRO A 107 -2.40 -2.46 -16.38
C PRO A 107 -2.87 -1.06 -15.93
N LEU A 108 -2.08 -0.04 -16.27
CA LEU A 108 -2.54 1.35 -16.16
C LEU A 108 -3.78 1.55 -17.03
N GLN A 109 -4.68 2.46 -16.61
CA GLN A 109 -5.91 2.79 -17.34
C GLN A 109 -6.88 1.60 -17.58
N TYR A 110 -6.74 0.48 -16.85
CA TYR A 110 -7.54 -0.76 -17.03
C TYR A 110 -9.07 -0.58 -17.00
N TRP A 111 -9.56 0.46 -16.29
CA TRP A 111 -10.99 0.76 -16.12
C TRP A 111 -11.50 1.93 -16.96
N VAL A 112 -10.67 2.55 -17.80
CA VAL A 112 -11.00 3.82 -18.44
C VAL A 112 -12.01 3.69 -19.60
N SER A 113 -12.48 2.47 -19.90
CA SER A 113 -13.55 2.25 -20.89
C SER A 113 -14.96 2.63 -20.42
N ILE A 114 -15.17 3.08 -19.17
CA ILE A 114 -16.52 3.43 -18.67
C ILE A 114 -16.95 4.86 -19.00
N LEU A 115 -16.02 5.78 -19.33
CA LEU A 115 -16.41 7.17 -19.61
C LEU A 115 -16.89 7.42 -21.06
N LEU A 116 -16.56 6.54 -22.02
CA LEU A 116 -16.89 6.75 -23.44
C LEU A 116 -18.28 6.21 -23.86
N MET A 117 -18.88 5.30 -23.08
CA MET A 117 -20.21 4.75 -23.41
C MET A 117 -21.36 5.74 -23.13
N TRP A 118 -21.15 6.77 -22.32
CA TRP A 118 -22.19 7.74 -21.96
C TRP A 118 -22.34 8.91 -22.96
N VAL A 119 -21.41 9.06 -23.91
CA VAL A 119 -21.43 10.17 -24.88
C VAL A 119 -22.05 9.75 -26.23
N SER A 120 -22.40 8.47 -26.40
CA SER A 120 -22.87 7.94 -27.71
C SER A 120 -24.39 7.77 -27.83
N HIS A 121 -25.18 8.19 -26.84
CA HIS A 121 -26.65 8.03 -26.86
C HIS A 121 -27.43 9.33 -27.13
N ASP A 122 -26.75 10.46 -27.35
CA ASP A 122 -27.37 11.73 -27.73
C ASP A 122 -26.84 12.22 -29.09
N THR A 123 -27.22 11.53 -30.17
CA THR A 123 -27.35 12.08 -31.53
C THR A 123 -28.42 11.32 -32.30
#